data_AF-A0A285LU39-F1
#
_entry.id   AF-A0A285LU39-F1
#
_cell.length_a   1.000
_cell.length_b   1.000
_cell.length_c   1.000
_cell.angle_alpha   90.00
_cell.angle_beta   90.00
_cell.angle_gamma   90.00
#
_symmetry.space_group_name_H-M   'P 1'
#
loop_
_entity.id
_entity.type
_entity.pdbx_description
1 polymer ?
#
loop_
_entity_poly.entity_id
_entity_poly.type
_entity_poly.pdbx_seq_one_letter_code
_entity_poly.pdbx_strand_id
1 'polypeptide(L)'
;MYPGPGYPAYPPYGYTPPPSGATAITAAVLSTLVGLLGSVGVCIGLVEALDPDNDVEPAAFIGIGVGALIAMLWLLGALLLFMRQTAGRVIVIGLSSIALIGALVLVAIGGIAGTLPLVLSGSIFGLSIASPTGRWIAARRQPAYPPAYPPPPYGQPPYPYY
;
A
#
# COMPACT_ATOMS: atom_id res chain seq x y z
N MET A 1 -52.96 -18.27 -23.47
CA MET A 1 -51.57 -18.62 -23.14
C MET A 1 -51.09 -17.63 -22.10
N TYR A 2 -50.91 -18.08 -20.85
CA TYR A 2 -50.38 -17.22 -19.79
C TYR A 2 -48.85 -17.09 -19.98
N PRO A 3 -48.25 -15.89 -19.92
CA PRO A 3 -46.80 -15.74 -20.02
C PRO A 3 -46.16 -16.40 -18.80
N GLY A 4 -45.25 -17.35 -19.04
CA GLY A 4 -44.51 -18.03 -17.98
C GLY A 4 -43.70 -17.01 -17.14
N PRO A 5 -43.66 -17.16 -15.81
CA PRO A 5 -42.86 -16.30 -14.94
C PRO A 5 -41.41 -16.28 -15.39
N GLY A 6 -40.89 -15.09 -15.69
CA GLY A 6 -39.51 -14.88 -16.09
C GLY A 6 -38.57 -15.37 -15.00
N TYR A 7 -37.89 -16.48 -15.25
CA TYR A 7 -36.80 -16.94 -14.40
C TYR A 7 -35.73 -15.84 -14.37
N PRO A 8 -35.28 -15.38 -13.19
CA PRO A 8 -34.16 -14.46 -13.10
C PRO A 8 -32.93 -15.14 -13.71
N ALA A 9 -32.37 -14.51 -14.75
CA ALA A 9 -31.13 -14.93 -15.37
C ALA A 9 -30.03 -14.90 -14.30
N TYR A 10 -29.61 -16.09 -13.84
CA TYR A 10 -28.46 -16.22 -12.96
C TYR A 10 -27.23 -15.65 -13.67
N PRO A 11 -26.43 -14.80 -13.01
CA PRO A 11 -25.17 -14.35 -13.59
C PRO A 11 -24.31 -15.58 -13.88
N PRO A 12 -23.64 -15.63 -15.04
CA PRO A 12 -22.83 -16.78 -15.43
C PRO A 12 -21.80 -17.03 -14.32
N TYR A 13 -21.71 -18.28 -13.87
CA TYR A 13 -20.68 -18.77 -12.96
C TYR A 13 -19.32 -18.68 -13.67
N GLY A 14 -18.81 -17.45 -13.80
CA GLY A 14 -17.50 -17.13 -14.27
C GLY A 14 -16.55 -17.19 -13.09
N TYR A 15 -15.54 -18.06 -13.19
CA TYR A 15 -14.36 -18.00 -12.34
C TYR A 15 -13.73 -16.61 -12.53
N THR A 16 -13.96 -15.69 -11.59
CA THR A 16 -13.31 -14.37 -11.62
C THR A 16 -11.88 -14.57 -11.14
N PRO A 17 -10.85 -14.29 -11.96
CA PRO A 17 -9.47 -14.44 -11.53
C PRO A 17 -9.22 -13.56 -10.29
N PRO A 18 -8.49 -14.07 -9.28
CA PRO A 18 -8.17 -13.28 -8.11
C PRO A 18 -7.39 -12.03 -8.52
N PRO A 19 -7.69 -10.85 -7.93
CA PRO A 19 -6.99 -9.61 -8.28
C PRO A 19 -5.48 -9.74 -7.99
N SER A 20 -4.65 -9.38 -8.97
CA SER A 20 -3.19 -9.48 -8.85
C SER A 20 -2.63 -8.45 -7.87
N GLY A 21 -1.77 -8.92 -6.96
CA GLY A 21 -1.13 -8.08 -5.94
C GLY A 21 0.18 -7.43 -6.36
N ALA A 22 0.59 -7.59 -7.62
CA ALA A 22 1.92 -7.21 -8.09
C ALA A 22 2.23 -5.73 -7.82
N THR A 23 1.27 -4.82 -8.04
CA THR A 23 1.45 -3.37 -7.77
C THR A 23 1.62 -3.06 -6.29
N ALA A 24 0.92 -3.79 -5.42
CA ALA A 24 1.02 -3.62 -3.98
C ALA A 24 2.37 -4.14 -3.47
N ILE A 25 2.84 -5.27 -4.00
CA ILE A 25 4.13 -5.86 -3.64
C ILE A 25 5.27 -4.96 -4.12
N THR A 26 5.23 -4.44 -5.35
CA THR A 26 6.27 -3.53 -5.83
C THR A 26 6.28 -2.22 -5.04
N ALA A 27 5.11 -1.65 -4.71
CA ALA A 27 5.01 -0.49 -3.84
C ALA A 27 5.60 -0.76 -2.45
N ALA A 28 5.32 -1.93 -1.87
CA ALA A 28 5.86 -2.33 -0.57
C ALA A 28 7.39 -2.46 -0.64
N VAL A 29 7.93 -3.13 -1.65
CA VAL A 29 9.39 -3.29 -1.84
C VAL A 29 10.07 -1.94 -2.02
N LEU A 30 9.55 -1.06 -2.88
CA LEU A 30 10.12 0.28 -3.06
C LEU A 30 10.08 1.10 -1.77
N SER A 31 8.96 1.00 -1.02
CA SER A 31 8.84 1.65 0.29
C SER A 31 9.79 1.05 1.34
N THR A 32 10.10 -0.24 1.27
CA THR A 32 11.14 -0.83 2.14
C THR A 32 12.52 -0.31 1.76
N LEU A 33 12.82 -0.20 0.47
CA LEU A 33 14.14 0.23 0.00
C LEU A 33 14.49 1.65 0.43
N VAL A 34 13.62 2.65 0.24
CA VAL A 34 13.99 4.00 0.71
C VAL A 34 13.82 4.14 2.22
N GLY A 35 13.01 3.31 2.88
CA GLY A 35 12.96 3.25 4.34
C GLY A 35 14.33 2.83 4.88
N LEU A 36 14.90 1.77 4.28
CA LEU A 36 16.23 1.27 4.59
C LEU A 36 17.32 2.30 4.26
N LEU A 37 17.25 2.94 3.09
CA LEU A 37 18.21 3.98 2.70
C LEU A 37 18.16 5.17 3.66
N GLY A 38 16.96 5.58 4.08
CA GLY A 38 16.75 6.61 5.09
C GLY A 38 17.35 6.21 6.44
N SER A 39 17.16 4.96 6.87
CA SER A 39 17.78 4.44 8.09
C SER A 39 19.31 4.47 8.02
N VAL A 40 19.92 4.12 6.88
CA VAL A 40 21.37 4.25 6.69
C VAL A 40 21.82 5.70 6.82
N GLY A 41 21.11 6.63 6.19
CA GLY A 41 21.40 8.07 6.31
C GLY A 41 21.32 8.58 7.75
N VAL A 42 20.33 8.11 8.52
CA VAL A 42 20.18 8.41 9.95
C VAL A 42 21.34 7.84 10.76
N CYS A 43 21.77 6.60 10.49
CA CYS A 43 22.91 6.00 11.17
C CYS A 43 24.21 6.76 10.90
N ILE A 44 24.46 7.14 9.64
CA ILE A 44 25.63 7.95 9.28
C ILE A 44 25.56 9.31 10.00
N GLY A 45 24.43 10.01 9.91
CA GLY A 45 24.27 11.30 10.58
C GLY A 45 24.43 11.21 12.10
N LEU A 46 23.97 10.12 12.72
CA LEU A 46 24.15 9.90 14.16
C LEU A 46 25.61 9.61 14.52
N VAL A 47 26.34 8.83 13.71
CA VAL A 47 27.77 8.57 13.93
C VAL A 47 28.57 9.88 13.86
N GLU A 48 28.33 10.68 12.82
CA GLU A 48 28.98 12.00 12.66
C GLU A 48 28.65 12.95 13.81
N ALA A 49 27.42 12.92 14.31
CA ALA A 49 26.97 13.78 15.41
C ALA A 49 27.46 13.33 16.79
N LEU A 50 27.88 12.07 16.94
CA LEU A 50 28.45 11.53 18.17
C LEU A 50 29.98 11.58 18.19
N ASP A 51 30.60 11.96 17.06
CA ASP A 51 32.04 12.15 16.98
C ASP A 51 32.47 13.39 17.80
N PRO A 52 33.33 13.24 18.82
CA PRO A 52 33.77 14.36 19.65
C PRO A 52 34.59 15.41 18.88
N ASP A 53 35.12 15.07 17.70
CA ASP A 53 35.89 16.00 16.86
C ASP A 53 34.98 16.87 15.97
N ASN A 54 33.67 16.57 15.92
CA ASN A 54 32.68 17.30 15.13
C ASN A 54 31.79 18.19 16.01
N ASP A 55 31.87 19.51 15.79
CA ASP A 55 30.90 20.46 16.36
C ASP A 55 29.58 20.44 15.56
N VAL A 56 28.69 19.52 15.94
CA VAL A 56 27.33 19.45 15.36
C VAL A 56 26.38 20.42 16.04
N GLU A 57 25.78 21.29 15.22
CA GLU A 57 24.76 22.24 15.67
C GLU A 57 23.51 21.49 16.19
N PRO A 58 22.82 21.98 17.25
CA PRO A 58 21.61 21.32 17.77
C PRO A 58 20.51 21.08 16.73
N ALA A 59 20.47 21.91 15.68
CA ALA A 59 19.59 21.72 14.53
C ALA A 59 19.83 20.40 13.78
N ALA A 60 21.07 19.91 13.74
CA ALA A 60 21.42 18.64 13.10
C ALA A 60 20.80 17.45 13.86
N PHE A 61 20.81 17.47 15.20
CA PHE A 61 20.14 16.44 16.01
C PHE A 61 18.63 16.39 15.77
N ILE A 62 17.99 17.56 15.63
CA ILE A 62 16.57 17.64 15.27
C ILE A 62 16.36 17.03 13.87
N GLY A 63 17.21 17.36 12.91
CA GLY A 63 17.18 16.79 11.56
C GLY A 63 17.30 15.27 11.54
N ILE A 64 18.25 14.71 12.30
CA ILE A 64 18.45 13.26 12.45
C ILE A 64 17.23 12.60 13.08
N GLY A 65 16.68 13.19 14.15
CA GLY A 65 15.48 12.68 14.83
C GLY A 65 14.24 12.67 13.92
N VAL A 66 14.02 13.76 13.18
CA VAL A 66 12.93 13.85 12.19
C VAL A 66 13.14 12.84 11.05
N GLY A 67 14.37 12.71 10.56
CA GLY A 67 14.74 11.71 9.54
C GLY A 67 14.49 10.28 10.00
N ALA A 68 14.84 9.96 11.25
CA ALA A 68 14.60 8.66 11.87
C ALA A 68 13.10 8.33 11.95
N LEU A 69 12.29 9.30 12.38
CA LEU A 69 10.83 9.17 12.42
C LEU A 69 10.27 8.91 11.02
N ILE A 70 10.68 9.70 10.02
CA ILE A 70 10.22 9.55 8.64
C ILE A 70 10.60 8.17 8.08
N ALA A 71 11.84 7.71 8.29
CA ALA A 71 12.29 6.39 7.87
C ALA A 71 11.49 5.27 8.53
N MET A 72 11.24 5.38 9.84
CA MET A 72 10.42 4.42 10.59
C MET A 72 8.98 4.38 10.08
N LEU A 73 8.37 5.54 9.83
CA LEU A 73 7.04 5.67 9.23
C LEU A 73 6.98 5.04 7.83
N TRP A 74 8.03 5.17 7.04
CA TRP A 74 8.16 4.56 5.72
C TRP A 74 8.25 3.02 5.79
N LEU A 75 9.05 2.49 6.71
CA LEU A 75 9.14 1.05 6.98
C LEU A 75 7.82 0.48 7.51
N LEU A 76 7.16 1.22 8.41
CA LEU A 76 5.86 0.83 8.96
C LEU A 76 4.78 0.84 7.88
N GLY A 77 4.78 1.85 7.00
CA GLY A 77 3.92 1.90 5.81
C GLY A 77 4.11 0.69 4.89
N ALA A 78 5.36 0.33 4.60
CA ALA A 78 5.70 -0.85 3.81
C ALA A 78 5.23 -2.16 4.47
N LEU A 79 5.52 -2.33 5.77
CA LEU A 79 5.13 -3.51 6.55
C LEU A 79 3.60 -3.69 6.56
N LEU A 80 2.85 -2.62 6.82
CA LEU A 80 1.39 -2.66 6.80
C LEU A 80 0.81 -2.95 5.41
N LEU A 81 1.51 -2.55 4.34
CA LEU A 81 1.16 -2.90 2.96
C LEU A 81 1.34 -4.41 2.72
N PHE A 82 2.44 -5.01 3.20
CA PHE A 82 2.64 -6.47 3.18
C PHE A 82 1.54 -7.19 3.98
N MET A 83 1.09 -6.61 5.08
CA MET A 83 -0.03 -7.14 5.89
C MET A 83 -1.42 -6.91 5.27
N ARG A 84 -1.51 -6.37 4.04
CA ARG A 84 -2.77 -6.07 3.33
C ARG A 84 -3.70 -5.16 4.15
N GLN A 85 -3.14 -4.19 4.87
CA GLN A 85 -3.93 -3.23 5.65
C GLN A 85 -4.13 -1.92 4.91
N THR A 86 -5.33 -1.34 5.02
CA THR A 86 -5.66 -0.03 4.43
C THR A 86 -4.86 1.10 5.08
N ALA A 87 -4.46 0.95 6.34
CA ALA A 87 -3.62 1.92 7.05
C ALA A 87 -2.25 2.13 6.38
N GLY A 88 -1.61 1.04 5.92
CA GLY A 88 -0.33 1.12 5.21
C GLY A 88 -0.42 1.95 3.93
N ARG A 89 -1.52 1.82 3.18
CA ARG A 89 -1.76 2.61 1.97
C ARG A 89 -1.85 4.11 2.27
N VAL A 90 -2.56 4.49 3.33
CA VAL A 90 -2.73 5.91 3.72
C VAL A 90 -1.39 6.52 4.16
N ILE A 91 -0.63 5.78 4.97
CA ILE A 91 0.69 6.21 5.46
C ILE A 91 1.66 6.40 4.28
N VAL A 92 1.74 5.45 3.36
CA VAL A 92 2.62 5.53 2.18
C VAL A 92 2.23 6.67 1.25
N ILE A 93 0.93 6.89 0.99
CA ILE A 93 0.46 8.01 0.18
C ILE A 93 0.82 9.34 0.83
N GLY A 94 0.55 9.50 2.13
CA GLY A 94 0.88 10.71 2.87
C GLY A 94 2.38 11.03 2.83
N LEU A 95 3.22 10.05 3.16
CA LEU A 95 4.68 10.23 3.17
C LEU A 95 5.24 10.48 1.77
N SER A 96 4.73 9.76 0.75
CA SER A 96 5.16 9.96 -0.64
C SER A 96 4.77 11.35 -1.14
N SER A 97 3.63 11.89 -0.70
CA SER A 97 3.20 13.24 -1.09
C SER A 97 4.12 14.32 -0.53
N ILE A 98 4.47 14.21 0.76
CA ILE A 98 5.41 15.12 1.42
C ILE A 98 6.79 15.02 0.77
N ALA A 99 7.26 13.80 0.53
CA ALA A 99 8.55 13.56 -0.11
C ALA A 99 8.60 14.12 -1.55
N LEU A 100 7.49 14.03 -2.29
CA LEU A 100 7.38 14.55 -3.65
C LEU A 100 7.43 16.09 -3.67
N ILE A 101 6.77 16.75 -2.71
CA ILE A 101 6.88 18.21 -2.53
C ILE A 101 8.33 18.59 -2.21
N GLY A 102 8.95 17.91 -1.24
CA GLY A 102 10.35 18.17 -0.87
C GLY A 102 11.32 17.98 -2.04
N ALA A 103 11.16 16.89 -2.79
CA ALA A 103 11.97 16.61 -3.97
C ALA A 103 11.78 17.66 -5.07
N LEU A 104 10.54 18.13 -5.28
CA LEU A 104 10.23 19.17 -6.28
C LEU A 104 10.89 20.50 -5.91
N VAL A 105 10.86 20.89 -4.64
CA VAL A 105 11.59 22.07 -4.15
C VAL A 105 13.09 21.91 -4.40
N LEU A 106 13.65 20.73 -4.09
CA LEU A 106 15.08 20.46 -4.26
C LEU A 106 15.53 20.54 -5.73
N VAL A 107 14.71 20.03 -6.65
CA VAL A 107 14.96 20.16 -8.09
C VAL A 107 14.80 21.61 -8.55
N ALA A 108 13.80 22.33 -8.04
CA ALA A 108 13.54 23.73 -8.42
C ALA A 108 14.68 24.68 -8.02
N ILE A 109 15.40 24.39 -6.93
CA ILE A 109 16.61 25.13 -6.52
C ILE A 109 17.89 24.66 -7.25
N GLY A 110 17.77 23.80 -8.27
CA GLY A 110 18.88 23.33 -9.10
C GLY A 110 19.59 22.08 -8.58
N GLY A 111 19.07 21.43 -7.54
CA GLY A 111 19.66 20.22 -6.97
C GLY A 111 19.38 18.98 -7.81
N ILE A 112 20.40 18.48 -8.51
CA ILE A 112 20.34 17.19 -9.24
C ILE A 112 20.01 16.05 -8.27
N ALA A 113 20.44 16.17 -7.01
CA ALA A 113 20.11 15.25 -5.92
C ALA A 113 18.60 15.09 -5.66
N GLY A 114 17.75 16.02 -6.13
CA GLY A 114 16.29 15.95 -5.98
C GLY A 114 15.62 15.03 -7.01
N THR A 115 16.28 14.71 -8.12
CA THR A 115 15.69 13.92 -9.21
C THR A 115 15.37 12.47 -8.80
N LEU A 116 16.30 11.81 -8.09
CA LEU A 116 16.14 10.43 -7.64
C LEU A 116 15.02 10.29 -6.59
N PRO A 117 14.93 11.13 -5.54
CA PRO A 117 13.78 11.19 -4.65
C PRO A 117 12.47 11.46 -5.39
N LEU A 118 12.48 12.36 -6.38
CA LEU A 118 11.27 12.72 -7.13
C LEU A 118 10.71 11.53 -7.94
N VAL A 119 11.59 10.78 -8.61
CA VAL A 119 11.21 9.57 -9.36
C VAL A 119 10.71 8.46 -8.43
N LEU A 120 11.41 8.23 -7.31
CA LEU A 120 11.03 7.21 -6.33
C LEU A 120 9.70 7.53 -5.66
N SER A 121 9.52 8.74 -5.13
CA SER A 121 8.29 9.17 -4.50
C SER A 121 7.12 9.20 -5.48
N GLY A 122 7.34 9.65 -6.73
CA GLY A 122 6.33 9.61 -7.79
C GLY A 122 5.89 8.18 -8.14
N SER A 123 6.85 7.25 -8.23
CA SER A 123 6.58 5.83 -8.51
C SER A 123 5.78 5.18 -7.38
N ILE A 124 6.18 5.41 -6.13
CA ILE A 124 5.50 4.86 -4.95
C ILE A 124 4.09 5.45 -4.81
N PHE A 125 3.94 6.76 -5.01
CA PHE A 125 2.64 7.44 -5.02
C PHE A 125 1.71 6.87 -6.11
N GLY A 126 2.21 6.73 -7.34
CA GLY A 126 1.45 6.16 -8.46
C GLY A 126 1.00 4.72 -8.19
N LEU A 127 1.91 3.86 -7.71
CA LEU A 127 1.62 2.46 -7.42
C LEU A 127 0.68 2.27 -6.22
N SER A 128 0.78 3.14 -5.22
CA SER A 128 -0.09 3.10 -4.03
C SER A 128 -1.49 3.65 -4.29
N ILE A 129 -1.65 4.61 -5.22
CA ILE A 129 -2.98 5.09 -5.64
C ILE A 129 -3.67 4.12 -6.60
N ALA A 130 -2.93 3.29 -7.34
CA ALA A 130 -3.50 2.40 -8.33
C ALA A 130 -4.64 1.51 -7.77
N SER A 131 -5.77 1.49 -8.49
CA SER A 131 -6.96 0.68 -8.18
C SER A 131 -6.69 -0.82 -7.91
N PRO A 132 -5.72 -1.50 -8.55
CA PRO A 132 -5.38 -2.89 -8.25
C PRO A 132 -4.91 -3.09 -6.80
N THR A 133 -4.17 -2.14 -6.22
CA THR A 133 -3.68 -2.18 -4.84
C THR A 133 -4.86 -2.17 -3.85
N GLY A 134 -5.88 -1.36 -4.12
CA GLY A 134 -7.12 -1.35 -3.33
C GLY A 134 -7.92 -2.65 -3.46
N ARG A 135 -8.06 -3.18 -4.68
CA ARG A 135 -8.75 -4.46 -4.94
C ARG A 135 -8.05 -5.64 -4.28
N TRP A 136 -6.72 -5.65 -4.26
CA TRP A 136 -5.92 -6.71 -3.62
C TRP A 136 -6.00 -6.69 -2.08
N ILE A 137 -6.11 -5.50 -1.48
CA ILE A 137 -6.37 -5.33 -0.04
C ILE A 137 -7.81 -5.75 0.30
N ALA A 138 -8.79 -5.33 -0.51
CA ALA A 138 -10.20 -5.66 -0.31
C ALA A 138 -10.47 -7.17 -0.47
N ALA A 139 -9.72 -7.86 -1.33
CA ALA A 139 -9.82 -9.32 -1.50
C ALA A 139 -9.50 -10.11 -0.21
N ARG A 140 -8.72 -9.55 0.74
CA ARG A 140 -8.53 -10.18 2.06
C ARG A 140 -9.80 -10.13 2.92
N ARG A 141 -10.68 -9.16 2.67
CA ARG A 141 -11.95 -8.97 3.40
C ARG A 141 -13.12 -9.71 2.75
N GLN A 142 -12.94 -10.21 1.53
CA GLN A 142 -13.97 -11.03 0.87
C GLN A 142 -13.93 -12.45 1.46
N PRO A 143 -15.07 -12.98 1.93
CA PRO A 143 -15.17 -14.38 2.32
C PRO A 143 -14.74 -15.27 1.15
N ALA A 144 -13.95 -16.31 1.43
CA ALA A 144 -13.43 -17.26 0.42
C ALA A 144 -14.53 -18.04 -0.34
N TYR A 145 -15.79 -17.84 0.02
CA TYR A 145 -16.96 -18.46 -0.58
C TYR A 145 -18.09 -17.42 -0.66
N PRO A 146 -18.71 -17.21 -1.85
CA PRO A 146 -20.14 -16.91 -1.85
C PRO A 146 -20.84 -18.04 -1.08
N PRO A 147 -21.85 -17.77 -0.23
CA PRO A 147 -22.66 -18.83 0.36
C PRO A 147 -23.07 -19.80 -0.75
N ALA A 148 -22.59 -21.05 -0.65
CA ALA A 148 -22.64 -22.00 -1.76
C ALA A 148 -24.06 -22.42 -2.12
N TYR A 149 -25.07 -22.03 -1.35
CA TYR A 149 -26.47 -22.28 -1.63
C TYR A 149 -27.30 -21.11 -1.11
N PRO A 150 -28.24 -20.55 -1.92
CA PRO A 150 -29.39 -19.91 -1.31
C PRO A 150 -30.10 -20.96 -0.42
N PRO A 151 -30.53 -20.60 0.81
CA PRO A 151 -31.30 -21.53 1.63
C PRO A 151 -32.46 -22.08 0.80
N PRO A 152 -32.71 -23.41 0.82
CA PRO A 152 -33.77 -23.99 0.03
C PRO A 152 -35.06 -23.22 0.31
N PRO A 153 -35.77 -22.72 -0.73
CA PRO A 153 -37.05 -22.10 -0.55
C PRO A 153 -37.94 -23.10 0.19
N TYR A 154 -38.44 -22.70 1.36
CA TYR A 154 -39.34 -23.51 2.17
C TYR A 154 -40.33 -24.27 1.28
N GLY A 155 -40.26 -25.62 1.30
CA GLY A 155 -41.28 -26.47 0.70
C GLY A 155 -40.85 -27.35 -0.49
N GLN A 156 -39.72 -28.05 -0.43
CA GLN A 156 -39.59 -29.27 -1.23
C GLN A 156 -40.37 -30.42 -0.53
N PRO A 157 -41.47 -30.93 -1.12
CA PRO A 157 -42.11 -32.14 -0.60
C PRO A 157 -41.17 -33.34 -0.79
N PRO A 158 -41.21 -34.35 0.12
CA PRO A 158 -40.39 -35.55 -0.01
C PRO A 158 -40.71 -36.27 -1.31
N TYR A 159 -39.71 -36.56 -2.13
CA TYR A 159 -39.88 -37.39 -3.32
C TYR A 159 -40.27 -38.82 -2.91
N PRO A 160 -41.35 -39.40 -3.46
CA PRO A 160 -41.69 -40.80 -3.23
C PRO A 160 -40.69 -41.70 -3.97
N TYR A 161 -40.08 -42.64 -3.24
CA TYR A 161 -39.32 -43.73 -3.82
C TYR A 161 -40.30 -44.75 -4.42
N TYR A 162 -40.19 -45.01 -5.72
CA TYR A 162 -40.71 -46.22 -6.37
C TYR A 162 -39.53 -47.05 -6.85
#